data_AF-A0A5C7L8D2-F1
#
_entry.id   AF-A0A5C7L8D2-F1
#
_cell.length_a   1.000
_cell.length_b   1.000
_cell.length_c   1.000
_cell.angle_alpha   90.00
_cell.angle_beta   90.00
_cell.angle_gamma   90.00
#
_symmetry.space_group_name_H-M   'P 1'
#
loop_
_entity.id
_entity.type
_entity.pdbx_description
1 polymer ?
#
loop_
_entity_poly.entity_id
_entity_poly.type
_entity_poly.pdbx_seq_one_letter_code
_entity_poly.pdbx_strand_id
1 'polypeptide(L)'
;MSWRSSWARLGLVALAGIVVFAGWSSYQQYERSTKIQREIDILRRESDRIARENETLSEKIQYFASPNFKEEEAKEKLGLRRQEEKVVGIDGNVRITPEIQADTISDAVMIEENQPNYLKWRDRFLYGGTRY
;
A
#
# COMPACT_ATOMS: atom_id res chain seq x y z
N MET A 1 -42.04 -57.59 -44.73
CA MET A 1 -41.62 -56.18 -44.95
C MET A 1 -40.89 -55.63 -43.71
N SER A 2 -39.77 -56.24 -43.29
CA SER A 2 -39.00 -55.87 -42.09
C SER A 2 -37.57 -55.43 -42.38
N TRP A 3 -37.10 -55.58 -43.63
CA TRP A 3 -35.72 -55.27 -44.01
C TRP A 3 -35.38 -53.77 -43.81
N ARG A 4 -36.29 -52.86 -44.18
CA ARG A 4 -36.08 -51.40 -44.08
C ARG A 4 -35.90 -50.88 -42.65
N SER A 5 -36.56 -51.48 -41.66
CA SER A 5 -36.43 -51.04 -40.25
C SER A 5 -35.13 -51.52 -39.60
N SER A 6 -34.54 -52.62 -40.08
CA SER A 6 -33.23 -53.09 -39.64
C SER A 6 -32.10 -52.16 -40.09
N TRP A 7 -32.13 -51.66 -41.33
CA TRP A 7 -31.14 -50.67 -41.81
C TRP A 7 -31.26 -49.33 -41.10
N ALA A 8 -32.48 -48.89 -40.78
CA ALA A 8 -32.68 -47.68 -39.98
C ALA A 8 -32.08 -47.81 -38.57
N ARG A 9 -32.23 -48.97 -37.91
CA ARG A 9 -31.63 -49.25 -36.60
C ARG A 9 -30.10 -49.30 -36.66
N LEU A 10 -29.54 -49.92 -37.70
CA LEU A 10 -28.08 -49.95 -37.91
C LEU A 10 -27.51 -48.55 -38.15
N GLY A 11 -28.19 -47.71 -38.94
CA GLY A 11 -27.80 -46.31 -39.15
C GLY A 11 -27.83 -45.50 -37.86
N LEU A 12 -28.83 -45.71 -37.01
CA LEU A 12 -28.97 -45.02 -35.73
C LEU A 12 -27.85 -45.44 -34.73
N VAL A 13 -27.52 -46.73 -34.69
CA VAL A 13 -26.40 -47.24 -33.89
C VAL A 13 -25.05 -46.69 -34.39
N ALA A 14 -24.84 -46.65 -35.71
CA ALA A 14 -23.64 -46.06 -36.29
C ALA A 14 -23.52 -44.56 -35.95
N LEU A 15 -24.62 -43.81 -36.05
CA LEU A 15 -24.66 -42.39 -35.68
C LEU A 15 -24.34 -42.19 -34.19
N ALA A 16 -24.93 -43.00 -33.31
CA ALA A 16 -24.63 -42.96 -31.88
C ALA A 16 -23.14 -43.27 -31.59
N GLY A 17 -22.56 -44.25 -32.30
CA GLY A 17 -21.14 -44.56 -32.22
C GLY A 17 -20.24 -43.39 -32.64
N ILE A 18 -20.59 -42.68 -33.72
CA ILE A 18 -19.86 -41.49 -34.18
C ILE A 18 -19.93 -40.37 -33.14
N VAL A 19 -21.10 -40.13 -32.55
CA VAL A 19 -21.28 -39.10 -31.50
C VAL A 19 -20.44 -39.42 -30.27
N VAL A 20 -20.45 -40.68 -29.81
CA VAL A 20 -19.63 -41.12 -28.67
C VAL A 20 -18.14 -40.98 -28.97
N PHE A 21 -17.70 -41.37 -30.17
CA PHE A 21 -16.31 -41.24 -30.60
C PHE A 21 -15.85 -39.77 -30.67
N ALA A 22 -16.68 -38.89 -31.24
CA ALA A 22 -16.40 -37.46 -31.32
C ALA A 22 -16.35 -36.80 -29.92
N GLY A 23 -17.25 -37.22 -29.01
CA GLY A 23 -17.26 -36.79 -27.62
C GLY A 23 -15.99 -37.20 -26.87
N TRP A 24 -15.55 -38.46 -27.03
CA TRP A 24 -14.32 -38.97 -26.42
C TRP A 24 -13.07 -38.23 -26.90
N SER A 25 -12.97 -37.96 -28.21
CA SER A 25 -11.85 -37.23 -28.80
C SER A 25 -11.79 -35.77 -28.31
N SER A 26 -12.94 -35.11 -28.17
CA SER A 26 -13.02 -33.72 -27.70
C SER A 26 -12.64 -33.56 -26.23
N TYR A 27 -12.97 -34.54 -25.38
CA TYR A 27 -12.66 -34.48 -23.94
C TYR A 27 -11.15 -34.38 -23.68
N GLN A 28 -10.33 -35.16 -24.40
CA GLN A 28 -8.87 -35.13 -24.22
C GLN A 28 -8.22 -33.82 -24.68
N GLN A 29 -8.77 -33.19 -25.73
CA GLN A 29 -8.25 -31.94 -26.28
C GLN A 29 -8.55 -30.74 -25.36
N TYR A 30 -9.72 -30.75 -24.72
CA TYR A 30 -10.16 -29.68 -23.82
C TYR A 30 -9.30 -29.61 -22.55
N GLU A 31 -8.98 -30.75 -21.94
CA GLU A 31 -8.12 -30.76 -20.74
C GLU A 31 -6.71 -30.23 -21.00
N ARG A 32 -6.13 -30.56 -22.16
CA ARG A 32 -4.79 -30.08 -22.53
C ARG A 32 -4.78 -28.57 -22.78
N SER A 33 -5.77 -28.08 -23.51
CA SER A 33 -5.87 -26.64 -23.83
C SER A 33 -6.08 -25.82 -22.56
N THR A 34 -7.01 -26.22 -21.69
CA THR A 34 -7.27 -25.48 -20.44
C THR A 34 -6.08 -25.45 -19.49
N LYS A 35 -5.23 -26.48 -19.47
CA LYS A 35 -3.99 -26.46 -18.67
C LYS A 35 -3.00 -25.44 -19.24
N ILE A 36 -2.80 -25.45 -20.56
CA ILE A 36 -1.88 -24.54 -21.24
C ILE A 36 -2.34 -23.09 -21.07
N GLN A 37 -3.62 -22.79 -21.27
CA GLN A 37 -4.16 -21.44 -21.06
C GLN A 37 -3.96 -20.95 -19.63
N ARG A 38 -4.23 -21.81 -18.62
CA ARG A 38 -3.99 -21.45 -17.21
C ARG A 38 -2.52 -21.13 -16.94
N GLU A 39 -1.61 -21.91 -17.51
CA GLU A 39 -0.18 -21.71 -17.34
C GLU A 39 0.30 -20.41 -18.00
N ILE A 40 -0.21 -20.08 -19.19
CA ILE A 40 0.02 -18.79 -19.85
C ILE A 40 -0.48 -17.63 -18.97
N ASP A 41 -1.68 -17.75 -18.42
CA ASP A 41 -2.26 -16.70 -17.57
C ASP A 41 -1.45 -16.48 -16.28
N ILE A 42 -0.96 -17.56 -15.68
CA ILE A 42 -0.09 -17.49 -14.48
C ILE A 42 1.23 -16.79 -14.84
N LEU A 43 1.88 -17.23 -15.92
CA LEU A 43 3.15 -16.63 -16.38
C LEU A 43 3.00 -15.15 -16.71
N ARG A 44 1.88 -14.77 -17.34
CA ARG A 44 1.59 -13.37 -17.68
C ARG A 44 1.40 -12.51 -16.44
N ARG A 45 0.63 -12.97 -15.46
CA ARG A 45 0.46 -12.25 -14.18
C ARG A 45 1.78 -12.09 -13.44
N GLU A 46 2.63 -13.10 -13.47
CA GLU A 46 3.94 -13.07 -12.83
C GLU A 46 4.88 -12.07 -13.51
N SER A 47 4.91 -12.04 -14.85
CA SER A 47 5.63 -11.03 -15.62
C SER A 47 5.17 -9.60 -15.27
N ASP A 48 3.86 -9.38 -15.23
CA ASP A 48 3.29 -8.07 -14.89
C ASP A 48 3.62 -7.65 -13.45
N ARG A 49 3.69 -8.61 -12.53
CA ARG A 49 4.08 -8.38 -11.14
C ARG A 49 5.54 -7.95 -11.05
N ILE A 50 6.44 -8.71 -11.68
CA ILE A 50 7.88 -8.42 -11.71
C ILE A 50 8.15 -7.05 -12.36
N ALA A 51 7.43 -6.71 -13.43
CA ALA A 51 7.57 -5.40 -14.08
C ALA A 51 7.25 -4.24 -13.11
N ARG A 52 6.13 -4.33 -12.36
CA ARG A 52 5.77 -3.32 -11.35
C ARG A 52 6.75 -3.26 -10.19
N GLU A 53 7.23 -4.43 -9.74
CA GLU A 53 8.25 -4.50 -8.68
C GLU A 53 9.55 -3.82 -9.13
N ASN A 54 9.99 -4.05 -10.37
CA ASN A 54 11.17 -3.40 -10.94
C ASN A 54 11.00 -1.88 -11.08
N GLU A 55 9.84 -1.41 -11.50
CA GLU A 55 9.53 0.03 -11.57
C GLU A 55 9.64 0.67 -10.18
N THR A 56 8.99 0.07 -9.17
CA THR A 56 9.05 0.53 -7.78
C THR A 56 10.49 0.53 -7.23
N LEU A 57 11.26 -0.51 -7.54
CA LEU A 57 12.67 -0.61 -7.13
C LEU A 57 13.51 0.47 -7.80
N SER A 58 13.29 0.73 -9.09
CA SER A 58 13.97 1.78 -9.85
C SER A 58 13.71 3.16 -9.26
N GLU A 59 12.45 3.47 -8.91
CA GLU A 59 12.08 4.73 -8.25
C GLU A 59 12.80 4.89 -6.90
N LYS A 60 12.83 3.84 -6.08
CA LYS A 60 13.55 3.85 -4.80
C LYS A 60 15.04 4.07 -4.97
N ILE A 61 15.66 3.40 -5.94
CA ILE A 61 17.07 3.58 -6.26
C ILE A 61 17.34 5.03 -6.67
N GLN A 62 16.49 5.62 -7.52
CA GLN A 62 16.61 7.01 -7.93
C GLN A 62 16.46 7.98 -6.75
N TYR A 63 15.51 7.73 -5.84
CA TYR A 63 15.33 8.52 -4.63
C TYR A 63 16.58 8.49 -3.74
N PHE A 64 17.14 7.29 -3.47
CA PHE A 64 18.35 7.15 -2.67
C PHE A 64 19.61 7.71 -3.36
N ALA A 65 19.63 7.71 -4.70
CA ALA A 65 20.70 8.34 -5.45
C ALA A 65 20.61 9.89 -5.45
N SER A 66 19.43 10.44 -5.12
CA SER A 66 19.19 11.87 -5.18
C SER A 66 20.06 12.66 -4.18
N PRO A 67 20.45 13.91 -4.51
CA PRO A 67 21.20 14.76 -3.61
C PRO A 67 20.46 15.03 -2.29
N ASN A 68 19.12 15.13 -2.34
CA ASN A 68 18.28 15.41 -1.18
C ASN A 68 18.40 14.31 -0.12
N PHE A 69 18.38 13.04 -0.53
CA PHE A 69 18.54 11.91 0.40
C PHE A 69 19.94 11.91 1.03
N LYS A 70 20.98 12.21 0.25
CA LYS A 70 22.36 12.34 0.77
C LYS A 70 22.49 13.50 1.76
N GLU A 71 21.79 14.60 1.53
CA GLU A 71 21.77 15.75 2.45
C GLU A 71 21.02 15.44 3.76
N GLU A 72 19.89 14.74 3.70
CA GLU A 72 19.18 14.28 4.89
C GLU A 72 20.01 13.30 5.71
N GLU A 73 20.62 12.29 5.06
CA GLU A 73 21.45 11.31 5.74
C GLU A 73 22.73 11.94 6.33
N ALA A 74 23.32 12.94 5.65
CA ALA A 74 24.47 13.69 6.17
C ALA A 74 24.10 14.56 7.39
N LYS A 75 22.93 15.21 7.38
CA LYS A 75 22.41 15.95 8.54
C LYS A 75 22.16 15.03 9.73
N GLU A 76 21.60 13.86 9.49
CA GLU A 76 21.28 12.87 10.53
C GLU A 76 22.55 12.23 11.12
N LYS A 77 23.48 11.77 10.27
CA LYS A 77 24.66 11.00 10.70
C LYS A 77 25.84 11.85 11.16
N LEU A 78 26.06 13.01 10.55
CA LEU A 78 27.25 13.82 10.84
C LEU A 78 26.93 15.05 11.69
N GLY A 79 25.65 15.34 11.95
CA GLY A 79 25.22 16.61 12.54
C GLY A 79 25.70 17.84 11.76
N LEU A 80 26.17 17.63 10.52
CA LEU A 80 26.84 18.66 9.72
C LEU A 80 25.78 19.57 9.12
N ARG A 81 25.65 20.74 9.75
CA ARG A 81 25.03 21.93 9.19
C ARG A 81 25.90 22.48 8.06
N ARG A 82 25.29 23.03 7.02
CA ARG A 82 26.04 23.65 5.90
C ARG A 82 26.97 24.74 6.47
N GLN A 83 28.17 24.89 5.90
CA GLN A 83 29.12 25.96 6.28
C GLN A 83 28.54 27.37 6.09
N GLU A 84 27.41 27.48 5.37
CA GLU A 84 26.75 28.73 4.97
C GLU A 84 25.49 29.04 5.81
N GLU A 85 25.20 28.22 6.82
CA GLU A 85 24.04 28.40 7.70
C GLU A 85 24.39 29.32 8.87
N LYS A 86 23.84 30.54 8.88
CA LYS A 86 24.05 31.52 9.95
C LYS A 86 23.15 31.19 11.15
N VAL A 87 23.70 30.46 12.12
CA VAL A 87 23.04 30.17 13.40
C VAL A 87 23.04 31.45 14.25
N VAL A 88 21.87 32.05 14.45
CA VAL A 88 21.68 33.10 15.48
C VAL A 88 21.38 32.39 16.80
N GLY A 89 22.38 32.27 17.65
CA GLY A 89 22.17 31.88 19.04
C GLY A 89 21.49 33.01 19.79
N ILE A 90 20.22 32.84 20.14
CA ILE A 90 19.57 33.72 21.11
C ILE A 90 20.05 33.24 22.49
N ASP A 91 21.21 33.73 22.91
CA ASP A 91 21.63 33.65 24.31
C ASP A 91 20.71 34.58 25.09
N GLY A 92 19.60 34.01 25.59
CA GLY A 92 18.60 34.70 26.41
C GLY A 92 19.08 35.08 27.81
N ASN A 93 20.35 35.46 27.97
CA ASN A 93 20.85 36.15 29.17
C ASN A 93 21.00 37.64 28.87
N VAL A 94 19.91 38.28 28.44
CA VAL A 94 19.80 39.73 28.54
C VAL A 94 19.33 40.05 29.94
N ARG A 95 20.28 40.26 30.85
CA ARG A 95 20.06 41.00 32.10
C ARG A 95 19.58 42.40 31.73
N ILE A 96 18.28 42.66 31.85
CA ILE A 96 17.74 44.02 31.92
C ILE A 96 17.35 44.26 33.38
N THR A 97 18.14 45.12 34.03
CA THR A 97 17.96 45.71 35.37
C THR A 97 16.57 46.35 35.50
N PRO A 98 15.96 46.34 36.70
CA PRO A 98 14.51 46.46 36.86
C PRO A 98 14.07 47.91 36.85
N GLU A 99 13.06 48.22 36.05
CA GLU A 99 12.24 49.41 36.24
C GLU A 99 10.84 48.95 36.66
N ILE A 100 10.56 49.22 37.93
CA ILE A 100 9.27 48.98 38.55
C ILE A 100 8.30 50.04 38.00
N GLN A 101 7.32 49.60 37.22
CA GLN A 101 6.04 50.27 37.13
C GLN A 101 4.97 49.25 37.49
N ALA A 102 4.52 49.35 38.73
CA ALA A 102 3.29 48.74 39.19
C ALA A 102 2.14 49.58 38.64
N ASP A 103 1.31 48.95 37.81
CA ASP A 103 -0.12 49.21 37.85
C ASP A 103 -0.88 47.92 37.56
N THR A 104 -1.82 47.65 38.46
CA THR A 104 -2.56 46.41 38.69
C THR A 104 -3.87 46.41 37.89
N ILE A 105 -4.25 45.25 37.32
CA ILE A 105 -5.59 44.59 37.29
C ILE A 105 -5.34 43.24 36.59
N SER A 106 -5.11 42.15 37.33
CA SER A 106 -6.08 41.16 37.85
C SER A 106 -6.78 40.30 36.79
N ASP A 107 -6.55 38.99 36.94
CA ASP A 107 -7.37 37.85 36.52
C ASP A 107 -7.35 37.39 35.05
N ALA A 108 -6.33 36.58 34.73
CA ALA A 108 -6.49 35.12 34.61
C ALA A 108 -5.25 34.56 33.90
N VAL A 109 -4.17 34.32 34.65
CA VAL A 109 -3.11 33.44 34.17
C VAL A 109 -3.70 32.03 34.17
N MET A 110 -4.30 31.64 33.05
CA MET A 110 -4.51 30.23 32.74
C MET A 110 -3.11 29.64 32.59
N ILE A 111 -2.64 28.99 33.66
CA ILE A 111 -1.55 28.03 33.56
C ILE A 111 -2.03 27.01 32.54
N GLU A 112 -1.55 27.11 31.31
CA GLU A 112 -1.80 26.09 30.30
C GLU A 112 -1.16 24.82 30.82
N GLU A 113 -2.00 23.95 31.36
CA GLU A 113 -1.63 22.71 31.99
C GLU A 113 -0.76 21.93 31.01
N ASN A 114 0.52 21.77 31.36
CA ASN A 114 1.52 21.02 30.60
C ASN A 114 1.23 19.52 30.72
N GLN A 115 0.06 19.11 30.22
CA GLN A 115 -0.38 17.73 30.19
C GLN A 115 0.14 17.09 28.90
N PRO A 116 0.94 16.01 29.01
CA PRO A 116 1.38 15.24 27.86
C PRO A 116 0.24 14.84 26.95
N ASN A 117 0.46 14.93 25.62
CA ASN A 117 -0.60 14.74 24.64
C ASN A 117 -1.39 13.43 24.84
N TYR A 118 -0.73 12.32 25.18
CA TYR A 118 -1.39 11.02 25.38
C TYR A 118 -2.47 11.03 26.47
N LEU A 119 -2.34 11.87 27.51
CA LEU A 119 -3.36 11.99 28.56
C LEU A 119 -4.59 12.73 28.05
N LYS A 120 -4.43 13.76 27.20
CA LYS A 120 -5.55 14.48 26.57
C LYS A 120 -6.40 13.54 25.71
N TRP A 121 -5.76 12.64 24.96
CA TRP A 121 -6.45 11.61 24.17
C TRP A 121 -7.18 10.62 25.08
N ARG A 122 -6.49 10.10 26.09
CA ARG A 122 -7.11 9.16 27.04
C ARG A 122 -8.37 9.74 27.67
N ASP A 123 -8.33 10.98 28.13
CA ASP A 123 -9.47 11.58 28.83
C ASP A 123 -10.65 11.80 27.88
N ARG A 124 -10.41 12.22 26.62
CA ARG A 124 -11.46 12.33 25.59
C ARG A 124 -12.11 10.99 25.24
N PHE A 125 -11.32 9.91 25.14
CA PHE A 125 -11.82 8.63 24.63
C PHE A 125 -12.31 7.67 25.69
N LEU A 126 -11.76 7.72 26.91
CA LEU A 126 -12.11 6.78 27.98
C LEU A 126 -13.08 7.38 29.01
N TYR A 127 -13.10 8.70 29.18
CA TYR A 127 -13.94 9.39 30.16
C TYR A 127 -14.94 10.39 29.54
N GLY A 128 -14.89 10.62 28.21
CA GLY A 128 -15.74 11.55 27.46
C GLY A 128 -17.18 11.11 27.23
N GLY A 129 -17.81 10.55 28.26
CA GLY A 129 -19.20 10.09 28.25
C GLY A 129 -20.04 10.73 29.35
N THR A 130 -19.93 12.04 29.60
CA THR A 130 -20.99 12.81 30.26
C THR A 130 -20.84 14.33 30.06
N ARG A 131 -21.74 14.86 29.22
CA ARG A 131 -22.52 16.11 29.33
C ARG A 131 -22.40 17.09 28.15
N TYR A 132 -23.60 17.41 27.67
CA TYR A 132 -24.00 18.54 26.81
C TYR A 132 -23.58 19.88 27.41
#